data_AF-A0A7S1SP56-F1
#
_entry.id   AF-A0A7S1SP56-F1
#
_cell.length_a   1.000
_cell.length_b   1.000
_cell.length_c   1.000
_cell.angle_alpha   90.00
_cell.angle_beta   90.00
_cell.angle_gamma   90.00
#
_symmetry.space_group_name_H-M   'P 1'
#
loop_
_entity.id
_entity.type
_entity.pdbx_description
1 polymer ?
#
loop_
_entity_poly.entity_id
_entity_poly.type
_entity_poly.pdbx_seq_one_letter_code
_entity_poly.pdbx_strand_id
1 'polypeptide(L)'
;GFVHEGVANPADWMLDVVIKSQPGIVATLVEAFEVSRVIADDATWMARMAAQPQPVPPGRHEAGLRTQLRCLSLRLLRNSYRHPFLISVNLLANLGMALLVASVFYDAGNDIGGAQNRLGVLFFLLLFLSLMSLSSLPIWHEERLLFRRERDASTYGTSAYFVAVYAFDILPLRVLP
;
A
#
# COMPACT_ATOMS: atom_id res chain seq x y z
N GLY A 1 -20.82 -26.42 35.06
CA GLY A 1 -20.74 -25.34 34.05
C GLY A 1 -19.61 -24.41 34.43
N PHE A 2 -18.86 -23.91 33.45
CA PHE A 2 -17.82 -22.91 33.67
C PHE A 2 -18.49 -21.56 33.92
N VAL A 3 -18.11 -20.86 35.00
CA VAL A 3 -18.67 -19.55 35.36
C VAL A 3 -17.56 -18.52 35.29
N HIS A 4 -17.83 -17.41 34.61
CA HIS A 4 -16.90 -16.30 34.47
C HIS A 4 -16.94 -15.41 35.71
N GLU A 5 -15.83 -15.34 36.44
CA GLU A 5 -15.68 -14.48 37.63
C GLU A 5 -15.23 -13.06 37.23
N GLY A 6 -16.13 -12.31 36.58
CA GLY A 6 -16.28 -10.84 36.48
C GLY A 6 -15.09 -9.87 36.25
N VAL A 7 -13.83 -10.30 36.28
CA VAL A 7 -12.64 -9.41 36.29
C VAL A 7 -11.97 -9.33 34.92
N ALA A 8 -12.22 -10.30 34.02
CA ALA A 8 -11.61 -10.35 32.68
C ALA A 8 -12.66 -10.12 31.57
N ASN A 9 -12.21 -9.85 30.35
CA ASN A 9 -13.11 -9.79 29.20
C ASN A 9 -13.76 -11.18 29.00
N PRO A 10 -15.10 -11.29 29.01
CA PRO A 10 -15.78 -12.59 28.92
C PRO A 10 -15.46 -13.33 27.60
N ALA A 11 -15.21 -12.60 26.50
CA ALA A 11 -14.87 -13.21 25.22
C ALA A 11 -13.48 -13.86 25.23
N ASP A 12 -12.50 -13.16 25.83
CA ASP A 12 -11.13 -13.65 25.96
C ASP A 12 -11.07 -14.82 26.94
N TRP A 13 -11.81 -14.73 28.05
CA TRP A 13 -11.95 -15.83 29.00
C TRP A 13 -12.57 -17.08 28.36
N MET A 14 -13.61 -16.94 27.55
CA MET A 14 -14.23 -18.08 26.86
C MET A 14 -13.27 -18.73 25.85
N LEU A 15 -12.51 -17.92 25.11
CA LEU A 15 -11.50 -18.40 24.16
C LEU A 15 -10.37 -19.14 24.89
N ASP A 16 -9.92 -18.62 26.03
CA ASP A 16 -8.96 -19.27 26.91
C ASP A 16 -9.48 -20.60 27.48
N VAL A 17 -10.75 -20.64 27.89
CA VAL A 17 -11.39 -21.88 28.37
C VAL A 17 -11.42 -22.93 27.26
N VAL A 18 -11.69 -22.57 26.01
CA VAL A 18 -11.70 -23.53 24.90
C VAL A 18 -10.28 -23.99 24.53
N ILE A 19 -9.31 -23.07 24.48
CA ILE A 19 -7.93 -23.38 24.04
C ILE A 19 -7.12 -24.12 25.11
N LYS A 20 -7.27 -23.77 26.39
CA LYS A 20 -6.47 -24.33 27.50
C LYS A 20 -7.08 -25.58 28.13
N SER A 21 -8.31 -25.96 27.75
CA SER A 21 -8.97 -27.16 28.28
C SER A 21 -8.48 -28.45 27.64
N GLN A 22 -8.59 -29.55 28.39
CA GLN A 22 -8.27 -30.88 27.86
C GLN A 22 -9.26 -31.28 26.74
N PRO A 23 -8.84 -32.05 25.72
CA PRO A 23 -9.67 -32.39 24.57
C PRO A 23 -11.02 -33.03 24.92
N GLY A 24 -11.09 -33.84 25.98
CA GLY A 24 -12.35 -34.46 26.44
C GLY A 24 -13.36 -33.47 27.01
N ILE A 25 -12.89 -32.37 27.62
CA ILE A 25 -13.76 -31.31 28.13
C ILE A 25 -14.29 -30.47 26.96
N VAL A 26 -13.46 -30.21 25.95
CA VAL A 26 -13.89 -29.51 24.74
C VAL A 26 -14.97 -30.31 24.01
N ALA A 27 -14.81 -31.64 23.91
CA ALA A 27 -15.82 -32.50 23.29
C ALA A 27 -17.18 -32.41 23.99
N THR A 28 -17.21 -32.40 25.33
CA THR A 28 -18.47 -32.26 26.08
C THR A 28 -19.10 -30.86 25.95
N LEU A 29 -18.29 -29.80 25.81
CA LEU A 29 -18.78 -28.46 25.52
C LEU A 29 -19.40 -28.35 24.12
N VAL A 30 -18.79 -28.99 23.11
CA VAL A 30 -19.34 -29.06 21.75
C VAL A 30 -20.64 -29.85 21.74
N GLU A 31 -20.70 -31.01 22.38
CA GLU A 31 -21.93 -31.81 22.48
C GLU A 31 -23.05 -31.04 23.20
N ALA A 32 -22.72 -30.34 24.29
CA ALA A 32 -23.68 -29.49 24.99
C ALA A 32 -24.17 -28.30 24.14
N PHE A 33 -23.33 -27.78 23.25
CA PHE A 33 -23.72 -26.74 22.30
C PHE A 33 -24.60 -27.29 21.18
N GLU A 34 -24.29 -28.47 20.63
CA GLU A 34 -25.07 -29.12 19.56
C GLU A 34 -26.50 -29.47 20.00
N VAL A 35 -26.70 -29.84 21.28
CA VAL A 35 -28.03 -30.13 21.83
C VAL A 35 -28.78 -28.85 22.25
N SER A 36 -28.09 -27.70 22.29
CA SER A 36 -28.67 -26.45 22.77
C SER A 36 -29.66 -25.83 21.78
N ARG A 37 -30.70 -25.18 22.32
CA ARG A 37 -31.63 -24.34 21.54
C ARG A 37 -30.95 -23.23 20.73
N VAL A 38 -29.75 -22.82 21.14
CA VAL A 38 -28.96 -21.77 20.47
C VAL A 38 -28.61 -22.19 19.04
N ILE A 39 -28.30 -23.48 18.80
CA ILE A 39 -27.99 -23.95 17.45
C ILE A 39 -29.24 -23.99 16.56
N ALA A 40 -30.41 -24.28 17.15
CA ALA A 40 -31.68 -24.26 16.43
C ALA A 40 -32.05 -22.83 16.02
N ASP A 41 -31.87 -21.86 16.93
CA ASP A 41 -32.07 -20.44 16.61
C ASP A 41 -31.06 -19.98 15.55
N ASP A 42 -29.78 -20.34 15.66
CA ASP A 42 -28.73 -19.98 14.70
C ASP A 42 -29.01 -20.57 13.31
N ALA A 43 -29.51 -21.80 13.23
CA ALA A 43 -29.94 -22.41 11.97
C ALA A 43 -31.08 -21.61 11.32
N THR A 44 -32.03 -21.07 12.09
CA THR A 44 -33.07 -20.18 11.55
C THR A 44 -32.50 -18.83 11.08
N TRP A 45 -31.52 -18.27 11.79
CA TRP A 45 -30.84 -17.03 11.38
C TRP A 45 -30.02 -17.23 10.11
N MET A 46 -29.27 -18.33 10.01
CA MET A 46 -28.55 -18.71 8.79
C MET A 46 -29.50 -18.91 7.60
N ALA A 47 -30.64 -19.57 7.81
CA ALA A 47 -31.65 -19.73 6.76
C ALA A 47 -32.24 -18.37 6.31
N ARG A 48 -32.48 -17.44 7.24
CA ARG A 48 -32.92 -16.06 6.92
C ARG A 48 -31.86 -15.27 6.17
N MET A 49 -30.59 -15.38 6.57
CA MET A 49 -29.47 -14.74 5.89
C MET A 49 -29.22 -15.31 4.49
N ALA A 50 -29.43 -16.61 4.30
CA ALA A 50 -29.33 -17.26 3.00
C ALA A 50 -30.52 -16.90 2.08
N ALA A 51 -31.70 -16.67 2.65
CA ALA A 51 -32.88 -16.22 1.90
C ALA A 51 -32.82 -14.73 1.53
N GLN A 52 -32.02 -13.93 2.24
CA GLN A 52 -31.76 -12.54 1.86
C GLN A 52 -30.90 -12.50 0.59
N PRO A 53 -31.25 -11.69 -0.42
CA PRO A 53 -30.39 -11.48 -1.58
C PRO A 53 -29.08 -10.88 -1.08
N GLN A 54 -28.05 -11.71 -1.06
CA GLN A 54 -26.70 -11.24 -0.75
C GLN A 54 -26.31 -10.24 -1.83
N PRO A 55 -25.73 -9.08 -1.47
CA PRO A 55 -25.14 -8.20 -2.46
C PRO A 55 -24.11 -9.03 -3.22
N VAL A 56 -24.35 -9.24 -4.50
CA VAL A 56 -23.42 -9.97 -5.37
C VAL A 56 -22.08 -9.25 -5.22
N PRO A 57 -21.00 -9.94 -4.79
CA PRO A 57 -19.72 -9.28 -4.72
C PRO A 57 -19.45 -8.66 -6.09
N PRO A 58 -19.08 -7.36 -6.14
CA PRO A 58 -18.93 -6.66 -7.42
C PRO A 58 -18.02 -7.49 -8.32
N GLY A 59 -18.39 -7.59 -9.59
CA GLY A 59 -17.60 -8.32 -10.57
C GLY A 59 -16.17 -7.80 -10.61
N ARG A 60 -15.22 -8.66 -10.97
CA ARG A 60 -13.84 -8.21 -11.23
C ARG A 60 -13.88 -7.09 -12.28
N HIS A 61 -13.45 -5.89 -11.89
CA HIS A 61 -13.20 -4.76 -12.79
C HIS A 61 -14.44 -4.16 -13.50
N GLU A 62 -15.53 -3.89 -12.79
CA GLU A 62 -16.75 -3.30 -13.39
C GLU A 62 -16.56 -1.92 -14.03
N ALA A 63 -15.53 -1.15 -13.62
CA ALA A 63 -15.24 0.16 -14.19
C ALA A 63 -14.41 0.06 -15.47
N GLY A 64 -14.79 0.80 -16.51
CA GLY A 64 -13.98 0.91 -17.74
C GLY A 64 -12.56 1.44 -17.47
N LEU A 65 -11.58 0.98 -18.26
CA LEU A 65 -10.15 1.33 -18.08
C LEU A 65 -9.91 2.83 -17.98
N ARG A 66 -10.62 3.66 -18.74
CA ARG A 66 -10.49 5.13 -18.69
C ARG A 66 -10.92 5.70 -17.34
N THR A 67 -12.00 5.18 -16.77
CA THR A 67 -12.51 5.60 -15.46
C THR A 67 -11.56 5.15 -14.36
N GLN A 68 -11.04 3.92 -14.44
CA GLN A 68 -10.00 3.43 -13.51
C GLN A 68 -8.74 4.30 -13.58
N LEU A 69 -8.23 4.60 -14.78
CA LEU A 69 -7.06 5.45 -14.99
C LEU A 69 -7.27 6.88 -14.46
N ARG A 70 -8.43 7.49 -14.72
CA ARG A 70 -8.75 8.83 -14.23
C ARG A 70 -8.87 8.88 -12.71
N CYS A 71 -9.56 7.92 -12.10
CA CYS A 71 -9.70 7.85 -10.65
C CYS A 71 -8.35 7.58 -9.96
N LEU A 72 -7.56 6.66 -10.49
CA LEU A 72 -6.22 6.36 -9.96
C LEU A 72 -5.28 7.56 -10.10
N SER A 73 -5.19 8.18 -11.28
CA SER A 73 -4.34 9.36 -11.49
C SER A 73 -4.75 10.55 -10.60
N LEU A 74 -6.05 10.81 -10.42
CA LEU A 74 -6.52 11.85 -9.48
C LEU A 74 -6.19 11.51 -8.02
N ARG A 75 -6.28 10.23 -7.64
CA ARG A 75 -5.89 9.76 -6.30
C ARG A 75 -4.40 9.94 -6.08
N LEU A 76 -3.56 9.53 -7.04
CA LEU A 76 -2.12 9.73 -7.02
C LEU A 76 -1.79 11.23 -6.92
N LEU A 77 -2.43 12.07 -7.72
CA LEU A 77 -2.23 13.53 -7.69
C LEU A 77 -2.59 14.14 -6.34
N ARG A 78 -3.72 13.73 -5.77
CA ARG A 78 -4.12 14.17 -4.43
C ARG A 78 -3.18 13.64 -3.35
N ASN A 79 -2.65 12.43 -3.49
CA ASN A 79 -1.69 11.85 -2.58
C ASN A 79 -0.37 12.64 -2.60
N SER A 80 0.18 12.87 -3.80
CA SER A 80 1.40 13.66 -4.00
C SER A 80 1.26 15.09 -3.49
N TYR A 81 0.12 15.74 -3.75
CA TYR A 81 -0.14 17.10 -3.26
C TYR A 81 -0.26 17.17 -1.72
N ARG A 82 -0.81 16.12 -1.08
CA ARG A 82 -0.95 16.06 0.39
C ARG A 82 0.36 15.75 1.12
N HIS A 83 1.36 15.23 0.42
CA HIS A 83 2.71 14.98 0.95
C HIS A 83 3.76 15.91 0.34
N PRO A 84 3.62 17.25 0.48
CA PRO A 84 4.54 18.21 -0.14
C PRO A 84 5.96 18.11 0.41
N PHE A 85 6.13 17.61 1.64
CA PHE A 85 7.43 17.46 2.29
C PHE A 85 8.39 16.58 1.49
N LEU A 86 7.92 15.45 0.95
CA LEU A 86 8.75 14.54 0.15
C LEU A 86 9.16 15.18 -1.18
N ILE A 87 8.25 15.91 -1.82
CA ILE A 87 8.53 16.62 -3.08
C ILE A 87 9.52 17.76 -2.83
N SER A 88 9.29 18.57 -1.78
CA SER A 88 10.15 19.70 -1.47
C SER A 88 11.57 19.28 -1.08
N VAL A 89 11.72 18.21 -0.30
CA VAL A 89 13.04 17.71 0.11
C VAL A 89 13.80 17.17 -1.10
N ASN A 90 13.15 16.42 -1.98
CA ASN A 90 13.78 15.94 -3.21
C ASN A 90 14.17 17.10 -4.14
N LEU A 91 13.29 18.09 -4.33
CA LEU A 91 13.58 19.27 -5.16
C LEU A 91 14.75 20.08 -4.60
N LEU A 92 14.76 20.33 -3.29
CA LEU A 92 15.83 21.07 -2.61
C LEU A 92 17.16 20.31 -2.67
N ALA A 93 17.14 18.99 -2.48
CA ALA A 93 18.34 18.15 -2.58
C ALA A 93 18.89 18.13 -4.01
N ASN A 94 18.01 18.01 -5.02
CA ASN A 94 18.39 18.06 -6.44
C ASN A 94 18.99 19.42 -6.82
N LEU A 95 18.35 20.52 -6.42
CA LEU A 95 18.86 21.87 -6.70
C LEU A 95 20.17 22.14 -5.95
N GLY A 96 20.28 21.74 -4.68
CA GLY A 96 21.50 21.88 -3.89
C GLY A 96 22.68 21.13 -4.50
N MET A 97 22.45 19.88 -4.94
CA MET A 97 23.47 19.10 -5.63
C MET A 97 23.83 19.71 -6.99
N ALA A 98 22.84 20.17 -7.76
CA ALA A 98 23.08 20.82 -9.04
C ALA A 98 23.96 22.08 -8.89
N LEU A 99 23.71 22.90 -7.86
CA LEU A 99 24.53 24.08 -7.55
C LEU A 99 25.94 23.70 -7.10
N LEU A 100 26.09 22.66 -6.28
CA LEU A 100 27.42 22.17 -5.87
C LEU A 100 28.23 21.72 -7.09
N VAL A 101 27.66 20.87 -7.93
CA VAL A 101 28.33 20.41 -9.17
C VAL A 101 28.61 21.58 -10.11
N ALA A 102 27.67 22.51 -10.29
CA ALA A 102 27.89 23.70 -11.11
C ALA A 102 29.02 24.58 -10.56
N SER A 103 29.14 24.71 -9.24
CA SER A 103 30.18 25.53 -8.61
C SER A 103 31.58 24.93 -8.73
N VAL A 104 31.72 23.61 -8.56
CA VAL A 104 33.00 22.90 -8.67
C VAL A 104 33.54 22.90 -10.10
N PHE A 105 32.65 22.88 -11.09
CA PHE A 105 32.99 22.75 -12.50
C PHE A 105 32.72 24.04 -13.32
N TYR A 106 32.58 25.18 -12.64
CA TYR A 106 32.12 26.46 -13.22
C TYR A 106 33.00 26.99 -14.37
N ASP A 107 34.30 26.69 -14.36
CA ASP A 107 35.28 27.16 -15.36
C ASP A 107 36.06 26.00 -15.99
N ALA A 108 35.34 25.10 -16.67
CA ALA A 108 35.96 24.06 -17.47
C ALA A 108 36.52 24.66 -18.78
N GLY A 109 37.83 24.89 -18.82
CA GLY A 109 38.56 25.31 -20.01
C GLY A 109 38.35 24.40 -21.23
N ASN A 110 38.88 24.79 -22.39
CA ASN A 110 38.76 24.02 -23.64
C ASN A 110 40.03 23.20 -23.97
N ASP A 111 40.80 22.89 -22.93
CA ASP A 111 42.03 22.13 -22.96
C ASP A 111 41.80 20.65 -22.57
N ILE A 112 42.88 19.86 -22.57
CA ILE A 112 42.83 18.44 -22.17
C ILE A 112 42.32 18.32 -20.72
N GLY A 113 42.67 19.25 -19.83
CA GLY A 113 42.14 19.34 -18.47
C GLY A 113 40.63 19.61 -18.45
N GLY A 114 40.15 20.53 -19.30
CA GLY A 114 38.73 20.78 -19.51
C GLY A 114 37.91 19.59 -19.97
N ALA A 115 38.46 18.74 -20.85
CA ALA A 115 37.80 17.50 -21.27
C ALA A 115 37.60 16.53 -20.09
N GLN A 116 38.61 16.40 -19.21
CA GLN A 116 38.49 15.62 -17.98
C GLN A 116 37.45 16.22 -17.02
N ASN A 117 37.39 17.55 -16.90
CA ASN A 117 36.42 18.24 -16.07
C ASN A 117 34.97 17.91 -16.50
N ARG A 118 34.70 17.89 -17.82
CA ARG A 118 33.38 17.52 -18.37
C ARG A 118 33.00 16.07 -18.11
N LEU A 119 33.95 15.14 -18.23
CA LEU A 119 33.72 13.74 -17.87
C LEU A 119 33.43 13.59 -16.37
N GLY A 120 34.10 14.38 -15.52
CA GLY A 120 33.81 14.47 -14.09
C GLY A 120 32.38 14.90 -13.79
N VAL A 121 31.90 15.97 -14.45
CA VAL A 121 30.50 16.43 -14.32
C VAL A 121 29.51 15.34 -14.69
N LEU A 122 29.70 14.69 -15.85
CA LEU A 122 28.81 13.61 -16.29
C LEU A 122 28.82 12.42 -15.34
N PHE A 123 29.99 12.05 -14.81
CA PHE A 123 30.11 11.00 -13.81
C PHE A 123 29.35 11.34 -12.52
N PHE A 124 29.51 12.56 -11.98
CA PHE A 124 28.80 12.99 -10.78
C PHE A 124 27.29 13.10 -10.99
N LEU A 125 26.83 13.55 -12.16
CA LEU A 125 25.41 13.57 -12.51
C LEU A 125 24.81 12.16 -12.54
N LEU A 126 25.49 11.20 -13.17
CA LEU A 126 25.03 9.81 -13.23
C LEU A 126 25.05 9.14 -11.85
N LEU A 127 26.08 9.41 -11.05
CA LEU A 127 26.18 8.91 -9.68
C LEU A 127 25.04 9.46 -8.82
N PHE A 128 24.78 10.76 -8.90
CA PHE A 128 23.69 11.39 -8.18
C PHE A 128 22.31 10.82 -8.59
N LEU A 129 22.07 10.67 -9.90
CA LEU A 129 20.85 10.06 -10.41
C LEU A 129 20.67 8.62 -9.89
N SER A 130 21.75 7.84 -9.83
CA SER A 130 21.74 6.48 -9.27
C SER A 130 21.37 6.48 -7.78
N LEU A 131 22.00 7.34 -6.98
CA LEU A 131 21.70 7.47 -5.55
C LEU A 131 20.26 7.96 -5.28
N MET A 132 19.76 8.89 -6.09
CA MET A 132 18.38 9.37 -6.03
C MET A 132 17.38 8.28 -6.42
N SER A 133 17.70 7.42 -7.38
CA SER A 133 16.85 6.27 -7.70
C SER A 133 16.77 5.29 -6.52
N LEU A 134 17.88 5.10 -5.80
CA LEU A 134 17.95 4.22 -4.64
C LEU A 134 17.14 4.76 -3.44
N SER A 135 17.12 6.08 -3.24
CA SER A 135 16.34 6.72 -2.17
C SER A 135 14.83 6.62 -2.36
N SER A 136 14.35 6.32 -3.57
CA SER A 136 12.93 6.12 -3.86
C SER A 136 12.39 4.74 -3.46
N LEU A 137 13.26 3.73 -3.30
CA LEU A 137 12.89 2.36 -2.93
C LEU A 137 12.00 2.20 -1.68
N PRO A 138 12.25 2.89 -0.54
CA PRO A 138 11.39 2.77 0.63
C PRO A 138 9.94 3.22 0.37
N ILE A 139 9.74 4.22 -0.50
CA ILE A 139 8.40 4.69 -0.88
C ILE A 139 7.66 3.58 -1.64
N TRP A 140 8.32 2.95 -2.61
CA TRP A 140 7.78 1.80 -3.32
C TRP A 140 7.50 0.62 -2.40
N HIS A 141 8.31 0.42 -1.35
CA HIS A 141 8.11 -0.62 -0.37
C HIS A 141 6.83 -0.44 0.44
N GLU A 142 6.45 0.79 0.78
CA GLU A 142 5.19 1.07 1.47
C GLU A 142 3.98 0.93 0.52
N GLU A 143 4.09 1.44 -0.71
CA GLU A 143 3.02 1.36 -1.70
C GLU A 143 2.71 -0.08 -2.12
N ARG A 144 3.71 -0.97 -2.18
CA ARG A 144 3.50 -2.39 -2.56
C ARG A 144 2.55 -3.12 -1.61
N LEU A 145 2.54 -2.76 -0.33
CA LEU A 145 1.67 -3.37 0.69
C LEU A 145 0.21 -2.97 0.45
N LEU A 146 -0.03 -1.71 0.14
CA LEU A 146 -1.33 -1.19 -0.22
C LEU A 146 -1.84 -1.83 -1.52
N PHE A 147 -0.99 -1.89 -2.55
CA PHE A 147 -1.32 -2.53 -3.83
C PHE A 147 -1.73 -3.99 -3.66
N ARG A 148 -1.02 -4.76 -2.83
CA ARG A 148 -1.36 -6.18 -2.56
C ARG A 148 -2.76 -6.30 -1.95
N ARG A 149 -3.08 -5.49 -0.94
CA ARG A 149 -4.40 -5.49 -0.30
C ARG A 149 -5.52 -5.10 -1.28
N GLU A 150 -5.30 -4.07 -2.08
CA GLU A 150 -6.28 -3.58 -3.06
C GLU A 150 -6.49 -4.56 -4.23
N ARG A 151 -5.45 -5.36 -4.56
CA ARG A 151 -5.52 -6.47 -5.51
C ARG A 151 -6.30 -7.66 -4.97
N ASP A 152 -6.12 -8.03 -3.70
CA ASP A 152 -6.90 -9.09 -3.06
C ASP A 152 -8.39 -8.71 -2.99
N ALA A 153 -8.68 -7.42 -2.82
CA ALA A 153 -10.02 -6.84 -2.92
C ALA A 153 -10.55 -6.68 -4.37
N SER A 154 -9.80 -7.05 -5.41
CA SER A 154 -10.18 -6.96 -6.83
C SER A 154 -10.64 -5.56 -7.31
N THR A 155 -10.12 -4.50 -6.71
CA THR A 155 -10.61 -3.12 -6.92
C THR A 155 -10.26 -2.55 -8.31
N TYR A 156 -9.10 -2.89 -8.87
CA TYR A 156 -8.64 -2.39 -10.18
C TYR A 156 -7.63 -3.34 -10.85
N GLY A 157 -7.41 -3.17 -12.15
CA GLY A 157 -6.54 -4.02 -12.95
C GLY A 157 -5.07 -3.69 -12.73
N THR A 158 -4.19 -4.70 -12.73
CA THR A 158 -2.74 -4.48 -12.58
C THR A 158 -2.17 -3.61 -13.71
N SER A 159 -2.66 -3.80 -14.94
CA SER A 159 -2.30 -2.94 -16.09
C SER A 159 -2.79 -1.50 -15.91
N ALA A 160 -4.01 -1.29 -15.40
CA ALA A 160 -4.55 0.04 -15.14
C ALA A 160 -3.75 0.78 -14.05
N TYR A 161 -3.29 0.07 -13.02
CA TYR A 161 -2.44 0.64 -11.98
C TYR A 161 -1.10 1.11 -12.55
N PHE A 162 -0.35 0.24 -13.23
CA PHE A 162 0.95 0.62 -13.78
C PHE A 162 0.83 1.75 -14.80
N VAL A 163 -0.16 1.71 -15.70
CA VAL A 163 -0.38 2.79 -16.67
C VAL A 163 -0.75 4.10 -15.97
N ALA A 164 -1.55 4.08 -14.90
CA ALA A 164 -1.86 5.28 -14.13
C ALA A 164 -0.63 5.85 -13.43
N VAL A 165 0.21 4.99 -12.84
CA VAL A 165 1.45 5.40 -12.18
C VAL A 165 2.44 5.97 -13.18
N TYR A 166 2.67 5.30 -14.32
CA TYR A 166 3.56 5.81 -15.38
C TYR A 166 3.04 7.11 -16.00
N ALA A 167 1.73 7.20 -16.28
CA ALA A 167 1.13 8.42 -16.79
C ALA A 167 1.28 9.56 -15.77
N PHE A 168 1.08 9.27 -14.48
CA PHE A 168 1.25 10.23 -13.39
C PHE A 168 2.71 10.53 -13.06
N ASP A 169 3.69 9.70 -13.39
CA ASP A 169 5.11 10.05 -13.23
C ASP A 169 5.56 10.99 -14.34
N ILE A 170 5.05 10.79 -15.57
CA ILE A 170 5.43 11.59 -16.74
C ILE A 170 4.76 12.97 -16.72
N LEU A 171 3.48 13.09 -16.32
CA LEU A 171 2.70 14.32 -16.52
C LEU A 171 2.98 15.46 -15.51
N PRO A 172 2.98 15.25 -14.19
CA PRO A 172 3.19 16.28 -13.17
C PRO A 172 4.67 16.49 -12.81
N LEU A 173 5.51 15.45 -12.83
CA LEU A 173 6.92 15.56 -12.38
C LEU A 173 7.92 15.89 -13.49
N ARG A 174 7.55 15.75 -14.77
CA ARG A 174 8.42 16.12 -15.92
C ARG A 174 7.92 17.29 -16.77
N VAL A 175 6.63 17.64 -16.72
CA VAL A 175 6.07 18.74 -17.53
C VAL A 175 5.93 20.05 -16.74
N LEU A 176 5.80 19.97 -15.41
CA LEU A 176 5.86 21.15 -14.54
C LEU A 176 7.24 21.15 -13.87
N PRO A 177 8.15 22.08 -14.25
CA PRO A 177 9.47 22.21 -13.63
C PRO A 177 9.39 22.58 -12.15
#